data_AF-H5TIL3-F1
#
_entry.id   AF-H5TIL3-F1
#
_cell.length_a   1.000
_cell.length_b   1.000
_cell.length_c   1.000
_cell.angle_alpha   90.00
_cell.angle_beta   90.00
_cell.angle_gamma   90.00
#
_symmetry.space_group_name_H-M   'P 1'
#
loop_
_entity.id
_entity.type
_entity.pdbx_description
1 polymer ?
#
loop_
_entity_poly.entity_id
_entity_poly.type
_entity_poly.pdbx_seq_one_letter_code
_entity_poly.pdbx_strand_id
1 'polypeptide(L)'
;MTPHPATVAKWRRWRADGLTMREIADRDQVSYWVVREQAREVGGRTGPPRIPVGVEDAVAAYIEAGSATRAAALLSRKLAPISLTTVRLRLWEAGVFEAEPASRGRPCPHLLTASQAADARDRAAAVMAARARADTATGRILDAWDRFGDIDAVRAQLPDIDSGYVRTILRMHHLIEPQPSRVDVTPAQARAAVKRYGNINAAARALGVSRNAIAARVQPSYSARSTMKGDDDVASQ
;
A
#
# COMPACT_ATOMS: atom_id res chain seq x y z
N MET A 1 -17.06 -17.18 37.62
CA MET A 1 -15.69 -17.46 38.07
C MET A 1 -14.77 -16.43 37.43
N THR A 2 -14.12 -15.58 38.23
CA THR A 2 -13.17 -14.60 37.70
C THR A 2 -11.84 -15.31 37.44
N PRO A 3 -11.29 -15.28 36.22
CA PRO A 3 -10.02 -15.94 35.92
C PRO A 3 -8.87 -15.32 36.71
N HIS A 4 -7.89 -16.15 37.07
CA HIS A 4 -6.70 -15.67 37.74
C HIS A 4 -5.92 -14.68 36.85
N PRO A 5 -5.29 -13.61 37.40
CA PRO A 5 -4.57 -12.61 36.60
C PRO A 5 -3.50 -13.18 35.67
N ALA A 6 -2.81 -14.25 36.10
CA ALA A 6 -1.83 -14.97 35.28
C ALA A 6 -2.47 -15.60 34.02
N THR A 7 -3.69 -16.10 34.15
CA THR A 7 -4.48 -16.66 33.05
C THR A 7 -4.85 -15.57 32.04
N VAL A 8 -5.27 -14.40 32.53
CA VAL A 8 -5.57 -13.24 31.67
C VAL A 8 -4.32 -12.74 30.95
N ALA A 9 -3.16 -12.68 31.63
CA ALA A 9 -1.89 -12.30 31.01
C ALA A 9 -1.46 -13.30 29.91
N LYS A 10 -1.70 -14.59 30.11
CA LYS A 10 -1.50 -15.64 29.10
C LYS A 10 -2.38 -15.40 27.87
N TRP A 11 -3.68 -15.13 28.07
CA TRP A 11 -4.60 -14.83 26.97
C TRP A 11 -4.18 -13.58 26.17
N ARG A 12 -3.60 -12.57 26.82
CA ARG A 12 -3.08 -11.37 26.14
C ARG A 12 -1.92 -11.70 25.20
N ARG A 13 -0.98 -12.56 25.62
CA ARG A 13 0.13 -12.99 24.77
C ARG A 13 -0.40 -13.72 23.53
N TRP A 14 -1.30 -14.67 23.72
CA TRP A 14 -1.95 -15.37 22.61
C TRP A 14 -2.71 -14.44 21.65
N ARG A 15 -3.34 -13.38 22.15
CA ARG A 15 -3.95 -12.35 21.29
C ARG A 15 -2.91 -11.56 20.50
N ALA A 16 -1.78 -11.22 21.12
CA ALA A 16 -0.68 -10.54 20.43
C ALA A 16 -0.06 -11.44 19.35
N ASP A 17 -0.05 -12.76 19.58
CA ASP A 17 0.40 -13.78 18.64
C ASP A 17 -0.65 -14.10 17.55
N GLY A 18 -1.81 -13.43 17.57
CA GLY A 18 -2.82 -13.50 16.50
C GLY A 18 -3.98 -14.45 16.75
N LEU A 19 -4.06 -15.15 17.89
CA LEU A 19 -5.19 -16.04 18.17
C LEU A 19 -6.51 -15.28 18.31
N THR A 20 -7.58 -15.90 17.85
CA THR A 20 -8.94 -15.44 18.08
C THR A 20 -9.40 -15.76 19.50
N MET A 21 -10.38 -15.00 20.02
CA MET A 21 -10.94 -15.24 21.35
C MET A 21 -11.59 -16.62 21.46
N ARG A 22 -12.06 -17.20 20.35
CA ARG A 22 -12.64 -18.54 20.30
C ARG A 22 -11.57 -19.61 20.45
N GLU A 23 -10.46 -19.50 19.73
CA GLU A 23 -9.32 -20.41 19.88
C GLU A 23 -8.71 -20.35 21.28
N ILE A 24 -8.69 -19.15 21.91
CA ILE A 24 -8.25 -18.99 23.29
C ILE A 24 -9.21 -19.71 24.26
N ALA A 25 -10.51 -19.57 24.04
CA ALA A 25 -11.54 -20.22 24.85
C ALA A 25 -11.44 -21.75 24.75
N ASP A 26 -11.31 -22.28 23.54
CA ASP A 26 -11.16 -23.70 23.26
C ASP A 26 -9.86 -24.25 23.88
N ARG A 27 -8.76 -23.50 23.77
CA ARG A 27 -7.45 -23.90 24.27
C ARG A 27 -7.36 -23.91 25.79
N ASP A 28 -8.07 -23.00 26.46
CA ASP A 28 -8.07 -22.92 27.93
C ASP A 28 -9.30 -23.57 28.56
N GLN A 29 -10.14 -24.23 27.76
CA GLN A 29 -11.36 -24.91 28.18
C GLN A 29 -12.29 -24.00 29.02
N VAL A 30 -12.39 -22.74 28.61
CA VAL A 30 -13.27 -21.74 29.23
C VAL A 30 -14.33 -21.29 28.23
N SER A 31 -15.42 -20.71 28.72
CA SER A 31 -16.42 -20.17 27.81
C SER A 31 -15.87 -18.93 27.07
N TYR A 32 -16.25 -18.80 25.80
CA TYR A 32 -15.95 -17.62 24.99
C TYR A 32 -16.34 -16.31 25.68
N TRP A 33 -17.46 -16.32 26.43
CA TRP A 33 -17.92 -15.16 27.18
C TRP A 33 -16.94 -14.72 28.26
N VAL A 34 -16.32 -15.64 29.00
CA VAL A 34 -15.34 -15.32 30.03
C VAL A 34 -14.10 -14.66 29.43
N VAL A 35 -13.60 -15.16 28.30
CA VAL A 35 -12.47 -14.57 27.57
C VAL A 35 -12.81 -13.16 27.06
N ARG A 36 -14.04 -12.99 26.54
CA ARG A 36 -14.53 -11.71 26.03
C ARG A 36 -14.72 -10.66 27.13
N GLU A 37 -15.29 -11.05 28.27
CA GLU A 37 -15.51 -10.17 29.43
C GLU A 37 -14.17 -9.61 29.93
N GLN A 38 -13.19 -10.51 30.12
CA GLN A 38 -11.86 -10.15 30.62
C GLN A 38 -11.03 -9.36 29.60
N ALA A 39 -11.29 -9.54 28.30
CA ALA A 39 -10.67 -8.69 27.27
C ALA A 39 -11.24 -7.26 27.26
N ARG A 40 -12.51 -7.07 27.67
CA ARG A 40 -13.18 -5.77 27.73
C ARG A 40 -12.71 -4.92 28.92
N GLU A 41 -12.52 -5.53 30.09
CA GLU A 41 -12.04 -4.84 31.30
C GLU A 41 -10.66 -4.18 31.12
N VAL A 42 -9.91 -4.57 30.09
CA VAL A 42 -8.54 -4.09 29.81
C VAL A 42 -8.51 -3.10 28.62
N GLY A 43 -9.67 -2.64 28.14
CA GLY A 43 -9.74 -1.68 27.02
C GLY A 43 -9.34 -2.27 25.65
N GLY A 44 -9.20 -3.60 25.55
CA GLY A 44 -8.88 -4.28 24.30
C GLY A 44 -10.10 -4.36 23.38
N ARG A 45 -10.02 -3.75 22.19
CA ARG A 45 -11.08 -3.85 21.17
C ARG A 45 -11.39 -5.33 20.87
N THR A 46 -12.65 -5.73 21.09
CA THR A 46 -13.21 -7.04 20.71
C THR A 46 -13.44 -7.06 19.20
N GLY A 47 -12.38 -7.31 18.42
CA GLY A 47 -12.47 -7.51 16.98
C GLY A 47 -11.15 -8.05 16.41
N PRO A 48 -11.16 -8.61 15.19
CA PRO A 48 -9.94 -8.82 14.42
C PRO A 48 -9.20 -7.48 14.25
N PRO A 49 -7.87 -7.49 14.12
CA PRO A 49 -7.10 -6.28 13.86
C PRO A 49 -7.71 -5.57 12.64
N ARG A 50 -8.14 -4.31 12.82
CA ARG A 50 -8.63 -3.50 11.71
C ARG A 50 -7.43 -3.22 10.82
N ILE A 51 -7.36 -3.87 9.67
CA ILE A 51 -6.48 -3.37 8.60
C ILE A 51 -6.96 -1.96 8.27
N PRO A 52 -6.08 -0.94 8.36
CA PRO A 52 -6.46 0.40 8.00
C PRO A 52 -6.75 0.44 6.50
N VAL A 53 -8.02 0.62 6.16
CA VAL A 53 -8.45 0.95 4.79
C VAL A 53 -8.25 2.45 4.64
N GLY A 54 -7.59 2.87 3.55
CA GLY A 54 -7.52 4.29 3.17
C GLY A 54 -8.89 4.84 2.80
N VAL A 55 -9.06 6.15 2.87
CA VAL A 55 -10.30 6.82 2.43
C VAL A 55 -10.48 6.61 0.92
N GLU A 56 -9.38 6.71 0.19
CA GLU A 56 -9.26 6.57 -1.26
C GLU A 56 -9.68 5.17 -1.72
N ASP A 57 -9.20 4.13 -1.03
CA ASP A 57 -9.54 2.73 -1.35
C ASP A 57 -11.03 2.45 -1.16
N ALA A 58 -11.62 3.00 -0.10
CA ALA A 58 -13.05 2.85 0.17
C ALA A 58 -13.90 3.56 -0.89
N VAL A 59 -13.52 4.78 -1.28
CA VAL A 59 -14.21 5.54 -2.34
C VAL A 59 -14.07 4.83 -3.69
N ALA A 60 -12.88 4.37 -4.05
CA ALA A 60 -12.64 3.64 -5.29
C ALA A 60 -13.47 2.35 -5.36
N ALA A 61 -13.49 1.57 -4.28
CA ALA A 61 -14.30 0.35 -4.20
C ALA A 61 -15.81 0.65 -4.23
N TYR A 62 -16.24 1.77 -3.66
CA TYR A 62 -17.65 2.20 -3.71
C TYR A 62 -18.09 2.58 -5.12
N ILE A 63 -17.26 3.32 -5.85
CA ILE A 63 -17.49 3.67 -7.25
C ILE A 63 -17.56 2.41 -8.11
N GLU A 64 -16.61 1.48 -7.94
CA GLU A 64 -16.55 0.22 -8.69
C GLU A 64 -17.76 -0.69 -8.41
N ALA A 65 -18.19 -0.75 -7.16
CA ALA A 65 -19.20 -1.72 -6.72
C ALA A 65 -20.62 -1.14 -6.66
N GLY A 66 -20.79 0.18 -6.82
CA GLY A 66 -22.05 0.91 -6.78
C GLY A 66 -22.78 0.91 -5.42
N SER A 67 -22.18 0.36 -4.36
CA SER A 67 -22.78 0.32 -3.02
C SER A 67 -21.74 -0.01 -1.94
N ALA A 68 -21.96 0.46 -0.71
CA ALA A 68 -21.04 0.23 0.41
C ALA A 68 -20.94 -1.26 0.78
N THR A 69 -22.03 -2.02 0.65
CA THR A 69 -22.05 -3.47 0.90
C THR A 69 -21.19 -4.21 -0.11
N ARG A 70 -21.35 -3.92 -1.41
CA ARG A 70 -20.53 -4.56 -2.45
C ARG A 70 -19.08 -4.07 -2.40
N ALA A 71 -18.83 -2.82 -2.02
CA ALA A 71 -17.49 -2.29 -1.80
C ALA A 71 -16.77 -3.00 -0.66
N ALA A 72 -17.44 -3.25 0.46
CA ALA A 72 -16.88 -4.04 1.57
C ALA A 72 -16.53 -5.46 1.14
N ALA A 73 -17.41 -6.12 0.36
CA ALA A 73 -17.12 -7.44 -0.18
C ALA A 73 -15.93 -7.41 -1.17
N LEU A 74 -15.84 -6.38 -2.00
CA LEU A 74 -14.77 -6.19 -2.97
C LEU A 74 -13.40 -5.97 -2.29
N LEU A 75 -13.35 -5.10 -1.28
CA LEU A 75 -12.15 -4.87 -0.48
C LEU A 75 -11.76 -6.12 0.32
N SER A 76 -12.75 -6.86 0.84
CA SER A 76 -12.49 -8.09 1.58
C SER A 76 -11.85 -9.20 0.73
N ARG A 77 -12.08 -9.20 -0.58
CA ARG A 77 -11.40 -10.14 -1.51
C ARG A 77 -9.94 -9.77 -1.77
N LYS A 78 -9.61 -8.48 -1.73
CA LYS A 78 -8.28 -7.95 -2.10
C LYS A 78 -7.32 -7.87 -0.90
N LEU A 79 -7.86 -7.65 0.30
CA LEU A 79 -7.07 -7.39 1.50
C LEU A 79 -7.32 -8.49 2.54
N ALA A 80 -8.09 -8.18 3.58
CA ALA A 80 -8.61 -9.12 4.56
C ALA A 80 -10.07 -8.74 4.85
N PRO A 81 -10.82 -9.48 5.69
CA PRO A 81 -12.22 -9.17 5.96
C PRO A 81 -12.41 -7.73 6.45
N ILE A 82 -13.12 -6.93 5.64
CA ILE A 82 -13.38 -5.52 5.92
C ILE A 82 -14.84 -5.36 6.30
N SER A 83 -15.09 -4.75 7.46
CA SER A 83 -16.45 -4.51 7.90
C SER A 83 -17.14 -3.42 7.05
N LEU A 84 -18.44 -3.60 6.80
CA LEU A 84 -19.27 -2.57 6.18
C LEU A 84 -19.20 -1.23 6.92
N THR A 85 -19.12 -1.27 8.26
CA THR A 85 -18.99 -0.08 9.10
C THR A 85 -17.68 0.67 8.81
N THR A 86 -16.58 -0.04 8.59
CA THR A 86 -15.29 0.57 8.21
C THR A 86 -15.43 1.29 6.87
N VAL A 87 -16.02 0.65 5.86
CA VAL A 87 -16.22 1.27 4.55
C VAL A 87 -17.12 2.49 4.65
N ARG A 88 -18.25 2.40 5.36
CA ARG A 88 -19.13 3.56 5.58
C ARG A 88 -18.44 4.70 6.31
N LEU A 89 -17.59 4.39 7.29
CA LEU A 89 -16.83 5.41 8.03
C LEU A 89 -15.89 6.15 7.08
N ARG A 90 -15.16 5.42 6.23
CA ARG A 90 -14.26 6.03 5.24
C ARG A 90 -15.01 6.84 4.19
N LEU A 91 -16.17 6.38 3.75
CA LEU A 91 -16.99 7.13 2.82
C LEU A 91 -17.64 8.37 3.47
N TRP A 92 -17.95 8.32 4.77
CA TRP A 92 -18.36 9.50 5.53
C TRP A 92 -17.20 10.49 5.71
N GLU A 93 -16.00 10.02 6.04
CA GLU A 93 -14.77 10.85 6.08
C GLU A 93 -14.48 11.50 4.70
N ALA A 94 -14.82 10.81 3.61
CA ALA A 94 -14.73 11.35 2.25
C ALA A 94 -15.88 12.33 1.88
N GLY A 95 -16.88 12.50 2.73
CA GLY A 95 -18.09 13.28 2.44
C GLY A 95 -19.04 12.63 1.40
N VAL A 96 -18.87 11.34 1.12
CA VAL A 96 -19.71 10.57 0.19
C VAL A 96 -20.99 10.07 0.87
N PHE A 97 -20.98 9.89 2.19
CA PHE A 97 -22.18 9.62 3.01
C PHE A 97 -22.48 10.80 3.92
N GLU A 98 -23.75 11.21 3.96
CA GLU A 98 -24.22 12.33 4.81
C GLU A 98 -24.39 11.94 6.29
N ALA A 99 -24.53 10.65 6.60
CA ALA A 99 -24.76 10.16 7.96
C ALA A 99 -23.56 9.37 8.50
N GLU A 100 -23.08 9.76 9.69
CA GLU A 100 -22.06 9.02 10.40
C GLU A 100 -22.59 7.61 10.77
N PRO A 101 -21.90 6.52 10.38
CA PRO A 101 -22.44 5.16 10.53
C PRO A 101 -22.53 4.66 11.97
N ALA A 102 -22.02 5.42 12.95
CA ALA A 102 -22.03 5.08 14.37
C ALA A 102 -23.17 5.74 15.17
N SER A 103 -23.88 6.72 14.61
CA SER A 103 -24.94 7.41 15.34
C SER A 103 -26.24 6.59 15.31
N ARG A 104 -26.36 5.69 16.28
CA ARG A 104 -27.69 5.26 16.75
C ARG A 104 -28.41 6.49 17.33
N GLY A 105 -29.10 7.24 16.48
CA GLY A 105 -30.15 8.18 16.88
C GLY A 105 -29.73 9.49 17.54
N ARG A 106 -28.52 10.03 17.28
CA ARG A 106 -28.24 11.44 17.62
C ARG A 106 -28.21 12.31 16.37
N PRO A 107 -28.94 13.43 16.32
CA PRO A 107 -28.77 14.42 15.27
C PRO A 107 -27.39 15.06 15.43
N CYS A 108 -26.58 15.03 14.36
CA CYS A 108 -25.25 15.63 14.37
C CYS A 108 -25.32 17.14 14.01
N PRO A 109 -24.70 18.03 14.79
CA PRO A 109 -24.73 19.47 14.55
C PRO A 109 -23.50 19.92 13.73
N HIS A 110 -23.23 19.30 12.60
CA HIS A 110 -22.29 19.82 11.60
C HIS A 110 -22.69 19.29 10.22
N LEU A 111 -23.81 19.82 9.72
CA LEU A 111 -24.08 19.79 8.29
C LEU A 111 -22.92 20.52 7.61
N LEU A 112 -22.25 19.86 6.67
CA LEU A 112 -21.40 20.55 5.71
C LEU A 112 -22.19 21.75 5.20
N THR A 113 -21.58 22.94 5.19
CA THR A 113 -22.23 24.07 4.53
C THR A 113 -22.46 23.71 3.07
N ALA A 114 -23.45 24.31 2.41
CA ALA A 114 -23.73 24.04 1.00
C ALA A 114 -22.47 24.17 0.11
N SER A 115 -21.55 25.06 0.49
CA SER A 115 -20.24 25.24 -0.14
C SER A 115 -19.33 24.01 0.02
N GLN A 116 -19.21 23.45 1.22
CA GLN A 116 -18.37 22.27 1.44
C GLN A 116 -18.92 21.02 0.72
N ALA A 117 -20.25 20.91 0.62
CA ALA A 117 -20.89 19.84 -0.15
C ALA A 117 -20.68 20.00 -1.67
N ALA A 118 -20.63 21.23 -2.18
CA ALA A 118 -20.29 21.51 -3.57
C ALA A 118 -18.82 21.14 -3.86
N ASP A 119 -17.88 21.57 -3.02
CA ASP A 119 -16.45 21.27 -3.18
C ASP A 119 -16.16 19.76 -3.15
N ALA A 120 -16.90 18.99 -2.36
CA ALA A 120 -16.79 17.53 -2.33
C ALA A 120 -17.27 16.90 -3.65
N ARG A 121 -18.38 17.38 -4.20
CA ARG A 121 -18.91 16.91 -5.50
C ARG A 121 -17.96 17.24 -6.64
N ASP A 122 -17.41 18.44 -6.66
CA ASP A 122 -16.48 18.87 -7.71
C ASP A 122 -15.19 18.05 -7.70
N ARG A 123 -14.66 17.74 -6.51
CA ARG A 123 -13.51 16.85 -6.37
C ARG A 123 -13.81 15.43 -6.83
N ALA A 124 -14.97 14.88 -6.47
CA ALA A 124 -15.38 13.55 -6.93
C ALA A 124 -15.53 13.51 -8.45
N ALA A 125 -16.14 14.55 -9.06
CA ALA A 125 -16.26 14.67 -10.51
C ALA A 125 -14.90 14.76 -11.20
N ALA A 126 -13.95 15.52 -10.64
CA ALA A 126 -12.59 15.62 -11.17
C ALA A 126 -11.85 14.27 -11.16
N VAL A 127 -12.00 13.48 -10.08
CA VAL A 127 -11.42 12.13 -9.98
C VAL A 127 -12.03 11.20 -11.02
N MET A 128 -13.35 11.21 -11.19
CA MET A 128 -14.03 10.41 -12.21
C MET A 128 -13.59 10.78 -13.62
N ALA A 129 -13.46 12.07 -13.92
CA ALA A 129 -12.97 12.54 -15.20
C ALA A 129 -11.50 12.14 -15.45
N ALA A 130 -10.64 12.23 -14.44
CA ALA A 130 -9.25 11.78 -14.54
C ALA A 130 -9.17 10.27 -14.80
N ARG A 131 -10.02 9.47 -14.15
CA ARG A 131 -10.08 8.02 -14.37
C ARG A 131 -10.55 7.66 -15.77
N ALA A 132 -11.61 8.30 -16.26
CA ALA A 132 -12.10 8.08 -17.63
C ALA A 132 -11.01 8.39 -18.68
N ARG A 133 -10.20 9.45 -18.47
CA ARG A 133 -9.05 9.76 -19.33
C ARG A 133 -7.97 8.68 -19.26
N ALA A 134 -7.65 8.18 -18.07
CA ALA A 134 -6.67 7.11 -17.89
C ALA A 134 -7.12 5.82 -18.58
N ASP A 135 -8.39 5.45 -18.46
CA ASP A 135 -8.97 4.27 -19.12
C ASP A 135 -8.92 4.41 -20.65
N THR A 136 -9.24 5.60 -21.17
CA THR A 136 -9.13 5.92 -22.60
C THR A 136 -7.68 5.79 -23.10
N ALA A 137 -6.71 6.32 -22.35
CA ALA A 137 -5.29 6.22 -22.68
C ALA A 137 -4.80 4.77 -22.67
N THR A 138 -5.21 3.97 -21.68
CA THR A 138 -4.93 2.53 -21.61
C THR A 138 -5.45 1.80 -22.83
N GLY A 139 -6.70 2.04 -23.24
CA GLY A 139 -7.28 1.45 -24.45
C GLY A 139 -6.47 1.77 -25.71
N ARG A 140 -6.11 3.05 -25.90
CA ARG A 140 -5.27 3.48 -27.04
C ARG A 140 -3.89 2.80 -27.06
N ILE A 141 -3.27 2.60 -25.88
CA ILE A 141 -1.98 1.92 -25.76
C ILE A 141 -2.09 0.45 -26.21
N LEU A 142 -3.13 -0.25 -25.74
CA LEU A 142 -3.33 -1.67 -26.06
C LEU A 142 -3.69 -1.85 -27.54
N ASP A 143 -4.55 -1.00 -28.10
CA ASP A 143 -4.87 -1.01 -29.53
C ASP A 143 -3.64 -0.73 -30.41
N ALA A 144 -2.80 0.21 -30.01
CA ALA A 144 -1.55 0.48 -30.72
C ALA A 144 -0.59 -0.70 -30.62
N TRP A 145 -0.50 -1.35 -29.46
CA TRP A 145 0.32 -2.54 -29.30
C TRP A 145 -0.14 -3.69 -30.19
N ASP A 146 -1.45 -3.95 -30.26
CA ASP A 146 -2.01 -5.00 -31.11
C ASP A 146 -1.66 -4.79 -32.59
N ARG A 147 -1.58 -3.52 -33.03
CA ARG A 147 -1.22 -3.17 -34.42
C ARG A 147 0.27 -3.24 -34.72
N PHE A 148 1.13 -2.81 -33.79
CA PHE A 148 2.55 -2.58 -34.07
C PHE A 148 3.48 -3.58 -33.38
N GLY A 149 3.10 -4.14 -32.23
CA GLY A 149 3.88 -5.10 -31.46
C GLY A 149 5.23 -4.58 -30.94
N ASP A 150 5.50 -3.28 -31.07
CA ASP A 150 6.77 -2.65 -30.72
C ASP A 150 6.56 -1.38 -29.88
N ILE A 151 7.35 -1.22 -28.81
CA ILE A 151 7.17 -0.14 -27.83
C ILE A 151 7.53 1.22 -28.41
N ASP A 152 8.53 1.32 -29.28
CA ASP A 152 8.94 2.60 -29.84
C ASP A 152 7.96 3.05 -30.94
N ALA A 153 7.41 2.10 -31.70
CA ALA A 153 6.31 2.35 -32.63
C ALA A 153 5.03 2.81 -31.91
N VAL A 154 4.64 2.16 -30.80
CA VAL A 154 3.50 2.59 -29.98
C VAL A 154 3.70 4.01 -29.44
N ARG A 155 4.91 4.34 -28.97
CA ARG A 155 5.25 5.69 -28.47
C ARG A 155 5.21 6.75 -29.56
N ALA A 156 5.68 6.42 -30.76
CA ALA A 156 5.62 7.34 -31.90
C ALA A 156 4.17 7.68 -32.30
N GLN A 157 3.24 6.74 -32.12
CA GLN A 157 1.82 6.91 -32.45
C GLN A 157 1.01 7.59 -31.34
N LEU A 158 1.53 7.65 -30.12
CA LEU A 158 0.87 8.23 -28.95
C LEU A 158 1.76 9.32 -28.31
N PRO A 159 2.11 10.39 -29.04
CA PRO A 159 3.03 11.42 -28.54
C PRO A 159 2.44 12.25 -27.38
N ASP A 160 1.12 12.25 -27.23
CA ASP A 160 0.39 12.92 -26.14
C ASP A 160 0.38 12.13 -24.82
N ILE A 161 0.84 10.87 -24.84
CA ILE A 161 0.85 10.00 -23.67
C ILE A 161 2.27 9.86 -23.13
N ASP A 162 2.43 10.04 -21.82
CA ASP A 162 3.73 9.90 -21.16
C ASP A 162 4.36 8.52 -21.45
N SER A 163 5.63 8.52 -21.86
CA SER A 163 6.35 7.29 -22.22
C SER A 163 6.50 6.32 -21.05
N GLY A 164 6.58 6.82 -19.82
CA GLY A 164 6.59 6.00 -18.62
C GLY A 164 5.24 5.33 -18.37
N TYR A 165 4.15 6.03 -18.62
CA TYR A 165 2.79 5.48 -18.57
C TYR A 165 2.57 4.37 -19.60
N VAL A 166 2.95 4.59 -20.87
CA VAL A 166 2.89 3.56 -21.93
C VAL A 166 3.59 2.27 -21.49
N ARG A 167 4.83 2.39 -21.01
CA ARG A 167 5.62 1.23 -20.54
C ARG A 167 4.98 0.54 -19.34
N THR A 168 4.34 1.29 -18.45
CA THR A 168 3.68 0.75 -17.25
C THR A 168 2.46 -0.09 -17.64
N ILE A 169 1.62 0.41 -18.53
CA ILE A 169 0.45 -0.31 -19.04
C ILE A 169 0.86 -1.59 -19.76
N LEU A 170 1.79 -1.51 -20.73
CA LEU A 170 2.23 -2.70 -21.47
C LEU A 170 2.85 -3.77 -20.55
N ARG A 171 3.53 -3.37 -19.47
CA ARG A 171 4.05 -4.30 -18.46
C ARG A 171 2.94 -4.93 -17.62
N MET A 172 1.96 -4.14 -17.16
CA MET A 172 0.81 -4.66 -16.40
C MET A 172 0.02 -5.70 -17.19
N HIS A 173 -0.03 -5.53 -18.52
CA HIS A 173 -0.67 -6.48 -19.43
C HIS A 173 0.26 -7.60 -19.92
N HIS A 174 1.48 -7.72 -19.39
CA HIS A 174 2.47 -8.74 -19.75
C HIS A 174 2.83 -8.76 -21.25
N LEU A 175 2.63 -7.66 -21.96
CA LEU A 175 2.86 -7.53 -23.41
C LEU A 175 4.33 -7.26 -23.71
N ILE A 176 5.01 -6.56 -22.81
CA ILE A 176 6.46 -6.46 -22.78
C ILE A 176 6.97 -7.23 -21.58
N GLU A 177 8.09 -7.90 -21.76
CA GLU A 177 8.76 -8.53 -20.63
C GLU A 177 9.02 -7.47 -19.54
N PRO A 178 8.84 -7.82 -18.26
CA PRO A 178 9.41 -7.01 -17.21
C PRO A 178 10.89 -6.89 -17.53
N GLN A 179 11.34 -5.67 -17.86
CA GLN A 179 12.76 -5.34 -17.96
C GLN A 179 13.49 -6.14 -16.91
N PRO A 180 14.44 -7.04 -17.29
CA PRO A 180 15.03 -7.96 -16.34
C PRO A 180 15.55 -7.12 -15.19
N SER A 181 14.85 -7.21 -14.05
CA SER A 181 15.36 -6.68 -12.81
C SER A 181 16.52 -7.61 -12.47
N ARG A 182 17.71 -7.19 -12.92
CA ARG A 182 19.02 -7.87 -12.82
C ARG A 182 19.41 -8.63 -14.09
N VAL A 183 20.05 -7.92 -15.03
CA VAL A 183 21.36 -8.44 -15.44
C VAL A 183 22.21 -8.37 -14.17
N ASP A 184 22.64 -9.51 -13.64
CA ASP A 184 23.56 -9.56 -12.50
C ASP A 184 24.92 -9.00 -12.94
N VAL A 185 25.01 -7.68 -13.03
CA VAL A 185 26.27 -6.97 -13.23
C VAL A 185 27.02 -7.08 -11.91
N THR A 186 28.04 -7.94 -11.91
CA THR A 186 28.93 -8.08 -10.78
C THR A 186 29.64 -6.73 -10.49
N PRO A 187 30.06 -6.46 -9.24
CA PRO A 187 30.86 -5.27 -8.93
C PRO A 187 32.13 -5.14 -9.79
N ALA A 188 32.69 -6.25 -10.27
CA ALA A 188 33.83 -6.25 -11.18
C ALA A 188 33.45 -5.77 -12.58
N GLN A 189 32.35 -6.27 -13.15
CA GLN A 189 31.83 -5.82 -14.45
C GLN A 189 31.40 -4.35 -14.41
N ALA A 190 30.75 -3.91 -13.35
CA ALA A 190 30.36 -2.51 -13.18
C ALA A 190 31.58 -1.57 -13.15
N ARG A 191 32.62 -1.93 -12.40
CA ARG A 191 33.87 -1.16 -12.32
C ARG A 191 34.65 -1.17 -13.64
N ALA A 192 34.73 -2.32 -14.29
CA ALA A 192 35.37 -2.45 -15.60
C ALA A 192 34.66 -1.60 -16.67
N ALA A 193 33.33 -1.60 -16.67
CA ALA A 193 32.55 -0.79 -17.59
C ALA A 193 32.70 0.71 -17.32
N VAL A 194 32.66 1.16 -16.05
CA VAL A 194 32.92 2.58 -15.74
C VAL A 194 34.34 2.99 -16.13
N LYS A 195 35.34 2.13 -15.92
CA LYS A 195 36.72 2.38 -16.37
C LYS A 195 36.83 2.46 -17.90
N ARG A 196 36.12 1.60 -18.63
CA ARG A 196 36.14 1.54 -20.10
C ARG A 196 35.40 2.70 -20.75
N TYR A 197 34.26 3.12 -20.19
CA TYR A 197 33.37 4.11 -20.79
C TYR A 197 33.41 5.48 -20.10
N GLY A 198 34.28 5.65 -19.11
CA GLY A 198 34.58 6.93 -18.44
C GLY A 198 33.53 7.44 -17.46
N ASN A 199 32.26 6.98 -17.54
CA ASN A 199 31.21 7.40 -16.62
C ASN A 199 30.10 6.35 -16.43
N ILE A 200 29.34 6.50 -15.35
CA ILE A 200 28.25 5.60 -14.94
C ILE A 200 27.12 5.54 -15.99
N ASN A 201 26.79 6.66 -16.64
CA ASN A 201 25.68 6.71 -17.61
C ASN A 201 26.03 5.99 -18.92
N ALA A 202 27.29 6.08 -19.37
CA ALA A 202 27.79 5.37 -20.54
C ALA A 202 27.96 3.88 -20.23
N ALA A 203 28.45 3.53 -19.04
CA ALA A 203 28.53 2.15 -18.58
C ALA A 203 27.16 1.49 -18.44
N ALA A 204 26.17 2.20 -17.90
CA ALA A 204 24.79 1.73 -17.77
C ALA A 204 24.14 1.46 -19.14
N ARG A 205 24.33 2.37 -20.11
CA ARG A 205 23.88 2.18 -21.49
C ARG A 205 24.57 1.00 -22.18
N ALA A 206 25.88 0.87 -22.04
CA ALA A 206 26.65 -0.21 -22.65
C ALA A 206 26.31 -1.60 -22.07
N LEU A 207 25.93 -1.67 -20.80
CA LEU A 207 25.57 -2.90 -20.11
C LEU A 207 24.05 -3.18 -20.11
N GLY A 208 23.23 -2.31 -20.71
CA GLY A 208 21.77 -2.47 -20.72
C GLY A 208 21.13 -2.46 -19.34
N VAL A 209 21.71 -1.76 -18.35
CA VAL A 209 21.22 -1.70 -16.97
C VAL A 209 20.96 -0.25 -16.52
N SER A 210 20.27 -0.09 -15.39
CA SER A 210 20.01 1.24 -14.83
C SER A 210 21.28 1.89 -14.25
N ARG A 211 21.34 3.22 -14.30
CA ARG A 211 22.39 4.02 -13.63
C ARG A 211 22.52 3.65 -12.14
N ASN A 212 21.39 3.48 -11.47
CA ASN A 212 21.35 3.16 -10.03
C ASN A 212 21.93 1.77 -9.75
N ALA A 213 21.74 0.80 -10.65
CA ALA A 213 22.35 -0.52 -10.53
C ALA A 213 23.88 -0.46 -10.64
N ILE A 214 24.43 0.37 -11.54
CA ILE A 214 25.89 0.58 -11.62
C ILE A 214 26.40 1.35 -10.40
N ALA A 215 25.73 2.43 -9.99
CA ALA A 215 26.15 3.25 -8.86
C ALA A 215 26.24 2.44 -7.55
N ALA A 216 25.24 1.60 -7.28
CA ALA A 216 25.19 0.73 -6.11
C ALA A 216 26.30 -0.35 -6.07
N ARG A 217 26.96 -0.64 -7.20
CA ARG A 217 28.01 -1.68 -7.31
C ARG A 217 29.42 -1.12 -7.47
N VAL A 218 29.55 0.18 -7.72
CA VAL A 218 30.84 0.89 -7.83
C VAL A 218 31.21 1.61 -6.53
N GLN A 219 30.23 2.03 -5.72
CA GLN A 219 30.51 2.60 -4.40
C GLN A 219 30.95 1.52 -3.39
N PRO A 220 32.05 1.71 -2.65
CA PRO A 220 32.28 0.95 -1.43
C PRO A 220 31.19 1.32 -0.42
N SER A 221 30.59 0.31 0.22
CA SER A 221 29.68 0.49 1.36
C SER A 221 30.40 1.33 2.43
N TYR A 222 30.13 2.62 2.48
CA TYR A 222 30.57 3.50 3.56
C TYR A 222 29.64 3.27 4.76
N SER A 223 29.80 2.14 5.45
CA SER A 223 29.02 1.87 6.68
C SER A 223 29.73 0.96 7.70
N ALA A 224 31.07 0.91 7.71
CA ALA A 224 31.79 0.08 8.69
C ALA A 224 33.11 0.68 9.21
N ARG A 225 33.24 2.01 9.30
CA ARG A 225 34.43 2.61 9.94
C ARG A 225 34.18 4.01 10.53
N SER A 226 33.33 4.10 11.56
CA SER A 226 33.32 5.26 12.48
C SER A 226 32.64 4.94 13.83
N THR A 227 33.02 3.82 14.46
CA THR A 227 32.74 3.55 15.87
C THR A 227 33.89 2.72 16.44
N MET A 228 35.09 3.32 16.52
CA MET A 228 36.18 2.90 17.40
C MET A 228 37.19 4.04 17.45
N LYS A 229 36.89 5.04 18.28
CA LYS A 229 37.91 5.82 18.98
C LYS A 229 37.38 5.95 20.40
N GLY A 230 37.49 4.82 21.12
CA GLY A 230 37.44 4.84 22.56
C GLY A 230 38.69 5.55 23.05
N ASP A 231 38.47 6.41 24.03
CA ASP A 231 39.33 6.68 25.18
C ASP A 231 40.54 5.75 25.28
N ASP A 232 41.74 6.36 25.32
CA ASP A 232 42.70 6.12 26.38
C ASP A 232 43.76 7.25 26.38
N ASP A 233 44.20 7.59 27.58
CA ASP A 233 45.35 8.44 27.97
C ASP A 233 45.09 9.90 28.37
N VAL A 234 44.44 10.03 29.53
CA VAL A 234 44.84 11.00 30.57
C VAL A 234 45.41 10.25 31.77
N ALA A 235 46.66 10.59 32.10
CA ALA A 235 47.36 10.43 33.38
C ALA A 235 47.79 9.02 33.87
N SER A 236 49.10 8.76 33.82
CA SER A 236 49.93 8.56 35.03
C SER A 236 51.41 8.34 34.66
N GLN A 237 52.25 9.37 34.86
CA GLN A 237 53.54 9.40 35.58
C GLN A 237 54.35 10.63 35.20
#